data_AF-A0A940LPH2-F1
#
_entry.id   AF-A0A940LPH2-F1
#
_cell.length_a   1.000
_cell.length_b   1.000
_cell.length_c   1.000
_cell.angle_alpha   90.00
_cell.angle_beta   90.00
_cell.angle_gamma   90.00
#
_symmetry.space_group_name_H-M   'P 1'
#
loop_
_entity.id
_entity.type
_entity.pdbx_description
1 polymer ?
#
loop_
_entity_poly.entity_id
_entity_poly.type
_entity_poly.pdbx_seq_one_letter_code
_entity_poly.pdbx_strand_id
1 'polypeptide(L)'
;MTNAFNERAVIGANNPPVDPFEALKVNADDLIEQVRTITIVSTADQLKAVDDLADHLRDAAKALEDERVARKKPLDDQIAEIQATFNVYLAPLINKTVKGKIPLALDALKKAKEPYLKEQERLRQEAALEAQRKAQEAADAAAAAARAAAPEDMEAREDVELQVSAAQAAQRDAVRAANAASRGSGLRTYWIPTLDDPMAALKHFMATRPDDLKSWLLEMARQQIAAGVRTIPGVIVTEERRAA
;
A
#
# COMPACT_ATOMS: atom_id res chain seq x y z
N MET A 1 -10.11 -58.07 -62.39
CA MET A 1 -9.64 -58.47 -61.05
C MET A 1 -8.39 -57.66 -60.74
N THR A 2 -8.49 -56.68 -59.86
CA THR A 2 -7.34 -55.90 -59.38
C THR A 2 -7.45 -55.82 -57.86
N ASN A 3 -6.58 -56.58 -57.20
CA ASN A 3 -6.47 -56.65 -55.74
C ASN A 3 -6.04 -55.28 -55.19
N ALA A 4 -6.89 -54.68 -54.37
CA ALA A 4 -6.55 -53.55 -53.53
C ALA A 4 -5.62 -54.07 -52.40
N PHE A 5 -4.34 -53.73 -52.48
CA PHE A 5 -3.44 -53.91 -51.34
C PHE A 5 -3.76 -52.82 -50.32
N ASN A 6 -4.23 -53.25 -49.15
CA ASN A 6 -4.37 -52.43 -47.96
C ASN A 6 -2.96 -51.97 -47.53
N GLU A 7 -2.69 -50.66 -47.56
CA GLU A 7 -1.42 -50.05 -47.12
C GLU A 7 -1.23 -50.31 -45.62
N ARG A 8 -0.63 -51.46 -45.31
CA ARG A 8 -0.33 -51.90 -43.95
C ARG A 8 0.59 -50.88 -43.27
N ALA A 9 0.12 -50.40 -42.13
CA ALA A 9 0.85 -49.85 -40.99
C ALA A 9 2.38 -49.89 -41.11
N VAL A 10 3.00 -48.70 -41.11
CA VAL A 10 4.45 -48.52 -40.94
C VAL A 10 4.84 -49.08 -39.56
N ILE A 11 5.61 -50.17 -39.55
CA ILE A 11 6.22 -50.73 -38.34
C ILE A 11 7.18 -49.66 -37.79
N GLY A 12 6.86 -49.12 -36.62
CA GLY A 12 7.63 -48.05 -35.96
C GLY A 12 6.79 -46.84 -35.52
N ALA A 13 5.54 -46.71 -35.97
CA ALA A 13 4.64 -45.62 -35.59
C ALA A 13 3.98 -45.78 -34.20
N ASN A 14 4.45 -46.70 -33.36
CA ASN A 14 3.86 -47.03 -32.05
C ASN A 14 4.60 -46.41 -30.86
N ASN A 15 5.42 -45.38 -31.07
CA ASN A 15 5.92 -44.58 -29.97
C ASN A 15 5.07 -43.30 -29.89
N PRO A 16 4.07 -43.21 -28.99
CA PRO A 16 3.32 -41.98 -28.82
C PRO A 16 4.29 -40.84 -28.49
N PRO A 17 4.03 -39.61 -28.94
CA PRO A 17 4.90 -38.48 -28.60
C PRO A 17 4.99 -38.39 -27.06
N VAL A 18 6.18 -38.63 -26.53
CA VAL A 18 6.46 -38.54 -25.10
C VAL A 18 6.31 -37.07 -24.71
N ASP A 19 5.58 -36.80 -23.63
CA ASP A 19 5.45 -35.45 -23.09
C ASP A 19 6.86 -34.92 -22.73
N PRO A 20 7.30 -33.74 -23.23
CA PRO A 20 8.64 -33.23 -22.95
C PRO A 20 8.97 -33.15 -21.46
N PHE A 21 7.98 -32.83 -20.62
CA PHE A 21 8.15 -32.85 -19.17
C PHE A 21 8.47 -34.24 -18.62
N GLU A 22 7.83 -35.31 -19.12
CA GLU A 22 8.11 -36.67 -18.66
C GLU A 22 9.53 -37.10 -19.02
N ALA A 23 10.04 -36.71 -20.19
CA ALA A 23 11.43 -36.97 -20.56
C ALA A 23 12.45 -36.20 -19.68
N LEU A 24 12.17 -34.92 -19.41
CA LEU A 24 13.01 -34.09 -18.53
C LEU A 24 12.97 -34.58 -17.08
N LYS A 25 11.81 -35.02 -16.61
CA LYS A 25 11.60 -35.59 -15.28
C LYS A 25 12.45 -36.85 -15.09
N VAL A 26 12.43 -37.77 -16.05
CA VAL A 26 13.23 -39.00 -15.97
C VAL A 26 14.73 -38.67 -15.87
N ASN A 27 15.24 -37.76 -16.71
CA ASN A 27 16.64 -37.33 -16.64
C ASN A 27 17.01 -36.72 -15.27
N ALA A 28 16.17 -35.81 -14.76
CA ALA A 28 16.41 -35.18 -13.47
C ALA A 28 16.37 -36.19 -12.31
N ASP A 29 15.40 -37.11 -12.33
CA ASP A 29 15.25 -38.17 -11.33
C ASP A 29 16.49 -39.10 -11.34
N ASP A 30 17.01 -39.48 -12.51
CA ASP A 30 18.22 -40.30 -12.67
C ASP A 30 19.48 -39.59 -12.13
N LEU A 31 19.63 -38.29 -12.39
CA LEU A 31 20.75 -37.49 -11.87
C LEU A 31 20.67 -37.35 -10.33
N ILE A 32 19.45 -37.17 -9.80
CA ILE A 32 19.22 -37.10 -8.35
C ILE A 32 19.53 -38.45 -7.70
N GLU A 33 19.18 -39.57 -8.33
CA GLU A 33 19.53 -40.90 -7.85
C GLU A 33 21.05 -41.09 -7.80
N GLN A 34 21.78 -40.65 -8.82
CA GLN A 34 23.26 -40.66 -8.81
C GLN A 34 23.82 -39.85 -7.63
N VAL A 35 23.29 -38.67 -7.33
CA VAL A 35 23.71 -37.88 -6.16
C VAL A 35 23.53 -38.64 -4.85
N ARG A 36 22.43 -39.39 -4.68
CA ARG A 36 22.16 -40.15 -3.46
C ARG A 36 23.22 -41.22 -3.15
N THR A 37 23.96 -41.67 -4.16
CA THR A 37 25.03 -42.67 -3.99
C THR A 37 26.35 -42.07 -3.50
N ILE A 38 26.52 -40.74 -3.55
CA ILE A 38 27.75 -40.04 -3.16
C ILE A 38 27.73 -39.77 -1.66
N THR A 39 28.73 -40.28 -0.93
CA THR A 39 28.84 -40.15 0.54
C THR A 39 30.11 -39.45 1.01
N ILE A 40 31.21 -39.60 0.27
CA ILE A 40 32.49 -38.91 0.53
C ILE A 40 33.26 -38.74 -0.79
N VAL A 41 33.98 -37.62 -0.93
CA VAL A 41 34.89 -37.35 -2.04
C VAL A 41 36.32 -37.41 -1.51
N SER A 42 37.10 -38.38 -1.98
CA SER A 42 38.44 -38.70 -1.46
C SER A 42 39.55 -38.62 -2.51
N THR A 43 39.21 -38.45 -3.79
CA THR A 43 40.17 -38.33 -4.90
C THR A 43 39.84 -37.16 -5.82
N ALA A 44 40.84 -36.68 -6.57
CA ALA A 44 40.65 -35.61 -7.55
C ALA A 44 39.69 -36.01 -8.69
N ASP A 45 39.73 -37.27 -9.12
CA ASP A 45 38.81 -37.78 -10.15
C ASP A 45 37.35 -37.84 -9.62
N GLN A 46 37.16 -38.17 -8.35
CA GLN A 46 35.84 -38.13 -7.70
C GLN A 46 35.33 -36.69 -7.59
N LEU A 47 36.20 -35.72 -7.26
CA LEU A 47 35.84 -34.31 -7.23
C LEU A 47 35.36 -33.84 -8.61
N LYS A 48 36.12 -34.14 -9.66
CA LYS A 48 35.73 -33.80 -11.04
C LYS A 48 34.37 -34.41 -11.42
N ALA A 49 34.15 -35.68 -11.10
CA ALA A 49 32.88 -36.35 -11.41
C ALA A 49 31.69 -35.72 -10.65
N VAL A 50 31.90 -35.25 -9.41
CA VAL A 50 30.88 -34.51 -8.64
C VAL A 50 30.61 -33.14 -9.25
N ASP A 51 31.64 -32.42 -9.69
CA ASP A 51 31.48 -31.12 -10.36
C ASP A 51 30.71 -31.27 -11.69
N ASP A 52 31.06 -32.27 -12.52
CA ASP A 52 30.35 -32.57 -13.76
C ASP A 52 28.87 -32.92 -13.48
N LEU A 53 28.59 -33.72 -12.44
CA LEU A 53 27.23 -34.05 -12.02
C LEU A 53 26.45 -32.82 -11.52
N ALA A 54 27.12 -31.90 -10.82
CA ALA A 54 26.52 -30.65 -10.38
C ALA A 54 26.13 -29.76 -11.58
N ASP A 55 26.97 -29.70 -12.61
CA ASP A 55 26.65 -28.98 -13.85
C ASP A 55 25.47 -29.63 -14.60
N HIS A 56 25.44 -30.95 -14.74
CA HIS A 56 24.30 -31.64 -15.33
C HIS A 56 22.99 -31.41 -14.57
N LEU A 57 23.03 -31.33 -13.23
CA LEU A 57 21.86 -30.98 -12.43
C LEU A 57 21.40 -29.54 -12.66
N ARG A 58 22.33 -28.59 -12.82
CA ARG A 58 21.98 -27.19 -13.15
C ARG A 58 21.33 -27.11 -14.53
N ASP A 59 21.83 -27.85 -15.50
CA ASP A 59 21.27 -27.91 -16.85
C ASP A 59 19.88 -28.57 -16.86
N ALA A 60 19.70 -29.68 -16.13
CA ALA A 60 18.40 -30.33 -15.98
C ALA A 60 17.38 -29.40 -15.31
N ALA A 61 17.78 -28.66 -14.27
CA ALA A 61 16.94 -27.68 -13.61
C ALA A 61 16.53 -26.54 -14.56
N LYS A 62 17.48 -26.05 -15.37
CA LYS A 62 17.21 -25.03 -16.39
C LYS A 62 16.24 -25.54 -17.46
N ALA A 63 16.42 -26.75 -17.95
CA ALA A 63 15.54 -27.34 -18.96
C ALA A 63 14.09 -27.51 -18.46
N LEU A 64 13.91 -27.91 -17.19
CA LEU A 64 12.58 -27.96 -16.55
C LEU A 64 11.94 -26.57 -16.43
N GLU A 65 12.73 -25.54 -16.10
CA GLU A 65 12.24 -24.16 -16.01
C GLU A 65 11.87 -23.61 -17.40
N ASP A 66 12.67 -23.87 -18.42
CA ASP A 66 12.39 -23.47 -19.80
C ASP A 66 11.08 -24.10 -20.31
N GLU A 67 10.86 -25.40 -20.03
CA GLU A 67 9.61 -26.09 -20.35
C GLU A 67 8.42 -25.51 -19.57
N ARG A 68 8.59 -25.19 -18.28
CA ARG A 68 7.56 -24.52 -17.47
C ARG A 68 7.17 -23.16 -18.07
N VAL A 69 8.16 -22.37 -18.47
CA VAL A 69 7.94 -21.06 -19.12
C VAL A 69 7.25 -21.25 -20.46
N ALA A 70 7.67 -22.23 -21.28
CA ALA A 70 7.04 -22.52 -22.56
C ALA A 70 5.55 -22.90 -22.42
N ARG A 71 5.22 -23.77 -21.45
CA ARG A 71 3.82 -24.13 -21.14
C ARG A 71 3.00 -22.95 -20.64
N LYS A 72 3.60 -22.09 -19.80
CA LYS A 72 2.91 -20.94 -19.21
C LYS A 72 2.71 -19.80 -20.19
N LYS A 73 3.64 -19.59 -21.13
CA LYS A 73 3.64 -18.49 -22.09
C LYS A 73 2.30 -18.23 -22.79
N PRO A 74 1.62 -19.21 -23.42
CA PRO A 74 0.34 -18.96 -24.06
C PRO A 74 -0.75 -18.49 -23.08
N LEU A 75 -0.72 -18.95 -21.82
CA LEU A 75 -1.64 -18.48 -20.78
C LEU A 75 -1.29 -17.07 -20.34
N ASP A 76 0.00 -16.76 -20.16
CA ASP A 76 0.46 -15.42 -19.84
C ASP A 76 0.08 -14.42 -20.95
N ASP A 77 0.20 -14.82 -22.22
CA ASP A 77 -0.18 -14.00 -23.37
C ASP A 77 -1.71 -13.76 -23.41
N GLN A 78 -2.53 -14.78 -23.16
CA GLN A 78 -3.99 -14.63 -23.03
C GLN A 78 -4.37 -13.73 -21.86
N ILE A 79 -3.72 -13.89 -20.71
CA ILE A 79 -3.91 -13.02 -19.55
C ILE A 79 -3.53 -11.59 -19.92
N ALA A 80 -2.41 -11.37 -20.60
CA ALA A 80 -1.96 -10.06 -21.02
C ALA A 80 -2.96 -9.38 -21.97
N GLU A 81 -3.55 -10.11 -22.90
CA GLU A 81 -4.58 -9.60 -23.82
C GLU A 81 -5.85 -9.18 -23.08
N ILE A 82 -6.32 -10.03 -22.15
CA ILE A 82 -7.47 -9.69 -21.29
C ILE A 82 -7.15 -8.43 -20.48
N GLN A 83 -6.00 -8.40 -19.82
CA GLN A 83 -5.56 -7.25 -19.03
C GLN A 83 -5.48 -6.00 -19.88
N ALA A 84 -4.92 -6.05 -21.10
CA ALA A 84 -4.85 -4.92 -22.01
C ALA A 84 -6.25 -4.35 -22.35
N THR A 85 -7.22 -5.22 -22.61
CA THR A 85 -8.61 -4.82 -22.90
C THR A 85 -9.25 -4.05 -21.74
N PHE A 86 -9.09 -4.56 -20.51
CA PHE A 86 -9.70 -3.95 -19.33
C PHE A 86 -8.92 -2.74 -18.79
N ASN A 87 -7.59 -2.72 -18.95
CA ASN A 87 -6.73 -1.66 -18.43
C ASN A 87 -7.05 -0.29 -19.06
N VAL A 88 -7.60 -0.24 -20.28
CA VAL A 88 -8.14 1.00 -20.87
C VAL A 88 -9.13 1.71 -19.93
N TYR A 89 -9.92 0.94 -19.20
CA TYR A 89 -10.92 1.47 -18.27
C TYR A 89 -10.46 1.45 -16.82
N LEU A 90 -9.75 0.39 -16.41
CA LEU A 90 -9.49 0.07 -15.02
C LEU A 90 -8.07 0.36 -14.53
N ALA A 91 -7.13 0.72 -15.42
CA ALA A 91 -5.72 0.89 -15.03
C ALA A 91 -5.58 1.77 -13.77
N PRO A 92 -4.85 1.30 -12.75
CA PRO A 92 -4.94 1.82 -11.40
C PRO A 92 -4.42 3.26 -11.28
N LEU A 93 -5.00 4.00 -10.34
CA LEU A 93 -4.77 5.44 -10.17
C LEU A 93 -3.37 5.78 -9.61
N ILE A 94 -2.70 4.84 -8.94
CA ILE A 94 -1.58 5.13 -8.01
C ILE A 94 -0.20 4.71 -8.58
N ASN A 95 -0.11 3.79 -9.54
CA ASN A 95 1.14 3.41 -10.26
C ASN A 95 0.76 2.63 -11.54
N LYS A 96 1.19 2.92 -12.78
CA LYS A 96 2.19 3.85 -13.33
C LYS A 96 1.70 4.47 -14.66
N THR A 97 2.04 5.75 -14.84
CA THR A 97 2.02 6.59 -16.06
C THR A 97 0.66 6.93 -16.72
N VAL A 98 -0.31 6.02 -16.82
CA VAL A 98 -1.61 6.30 -17.47
C VAL A 98 -2.78 5.76 -16.65
N LYS A 99 -3.68 6.64 -16.18
CA LYS A 99 -4.93 6.26 -15.51
C LYS A 99 -5.91 5.69 -16.52
N GLY A 100 -6.63 4.63 -16.15
CA GLY A 100 -7.78 4.16 -16.92
C GLY A 100 -8.90 5.21 -16.96
N LYS A 101 -9.82 5.08 -17.92
CA LYS A 101 -10.94 6.02 -18.11
C LYS A 101 -11.80 6.20 -16.85
N ILE A 102 -12.10 5.12 -16.11
CA ILE A 102 -12.97 5.18 -14.93
C ILE A 102 -12.27 5.90 -13.77
N PRO A 103 -11.04 5.54 -13.36
CA PRO A 103 -10.30 6.28 -12.33
C PRO A 103 -10.11 7.77 -12.68
N LEU A 104 -9.89 8.10 -13.97
CA LEU A 104 -9.81 9.50 -14.43
C LEU A 104 -11.14 10.24 -14.26
N ALA A 105 -12.26 9.64 -14.67
CA ALA A 105 -13.59 10.23 -14.51
C ALA A 105 -13.95 10.43 -13.03
N LEU A 106 -13.63 9.46 -12.17
CA LEU A 106 -13.84 9.58 -10.72
C LEU A 106 -12.99 10.70 -10.11
N ASP A 107 -11.75 10.88 -10.56
CA ASP A 107 -10.89 12.00 -10.15
C ASP A 107 -11.48 13.35 -10.56
N ALA A 108 -11.97 13.46 -11.80
CA ALA A 108 -12.65 14.65 -12.29
C ALA A 108 -13.91 14.99 -11.49
N LEU A 109 -14.75 14.01 -11.18
CA LEU A 109 -15.95 14.20 -10.34
C LEU A 109 -15.59 14.62 -8.91
N LYS A 110 -14.51 14.06 -8.32
CA LYS A 110 -14.01 14.46 -7.00
C LYS A 110 -13.56 15.93 -7.00
N LYS A 111 -12.79 16.34 -8.01
CA LYS A 111 -12.34 17.73 -8.17
C LYS A 111 -13.50 18.68 -8.44
N ALA A 112 -14.50 18.26 -9.22
CA ALA A 112 -15.67 19.07 -9.53
C ALA A 112 -16.54 19.36 -8.29
N LYS A 113 -16.72 18.38 -7.39
CA LYS A 113 -17.54 18.56 -6.17
C LYS A 113 -16.79 19.24 -5.02
N GLU A 114 -15.46 19.23 -5.03
CA GLU A 114 -14.65 19.74 -3.92
C GLU A 114 -14.92 21.22 -3.57
N PRO A 115 -15.01 22.17 -4.53
CA PRO A 115 -15.31 23.57 -4.20
C PRO A 115 -16.67 23.74 -3.52
N TYR A 116 -17.68 23.02 -4.00
CA TYR A 116 -19.02 23.06 -3.41
C TYR A 116 -19.03 22.53 -1.97
N LEU A 117 -18.32 21.42 -1.71
CA LEU A 117 -18.22 20.86 -0.35
C LEU A 117 -17.46 21.79 0.60
N LYS A 118 -16.40 22.45 0.14
CA LYS A 118 -15.67 23.46 0.93
C LYS A 118 -16.55 24.66 1.27
N GLU A 119 -17.33 25.14 0.31
CA GLU A 119 -18.26 26.25 0.53
C GLU A 119 -19.37 25.87 1.53
N GLN A 120 -19.92 24.66 1.40
CA GLN A 120 -20.89 24.13 2.37
C GLN A 120 -20.30 24.00 3.78
N GLU A 121 -19.05 23.58 3.90
CA GLU A 121 -18.34 23.54 5.19
C GLU A 121 -18.15 24.94 5.77
N ARG A 122 -17.72 25.91 4.95
CA ARG A 122 -17.60 27.33 5.36
C ARG A 122 -18.92 27.88 5.88
N LEU A 123 -20.00 27.73 5.12
CA LEU A 123 -21.33 28.22 5.50
C LEU A 123 -21.82 27.59 6.82
N ARG A 124 -21.57 26.30 7.05
CA ARG A 124 -21.94 25.63 8.30
C ARG A 124 -21.11 26.12 9.48
N GLN A 125 -19.82 26.37 9.27
CA GLN A 125 -18.94 26.94 10.30
C GLN A 125 -19.38 28.36 10.66
N GLU A 126 -19.69 29.20 9.68
CA GLU A 126 -20.20 30.56 9.90
C GLU A 126 -21.53 30.56 10.63
N ALA A 127 -22.47 29.68 10.23
CA ALA A 127 -23.74 29.52 10.94
C ALA A 127 -23.55 29.06 12.40
N ALA A 128 -22.58 28.19 12.66
CA ALA A 128 -22.25 27.76 14.02
C ALA A 128 -21.66 28.89 14.87
N LEU A 129 -20.75 29.69 14.31
CA LEU A 129 -20.17 30.86 14.98
C LEU A 129 -21.25 31.91 15.28
N GLU A 130 -22.12 32.20 14.33
CA GLU A 130 -23.22 33.15 14.50
C GLU A 130 -24.24 32.67 15.55
N ALA A 131 -24.61 31.38 15.54
CA ALA A 131 -25.49 30.82 16.55
C ALA A 131 -24.84 30.84 17.94
N GLN A 132 -23.53 30.60 18.03
CA GLN A 132 -22.79 30.70 19.28
C GLN A 132 -22.75 32.14 19.80
N ARG A 133 -22.53 33.13 18.93
CA ARG A 133 -22.58 34.55 19.31
C ARG A 133 -23.95 34.92 19.89
N LYS A 134 -25.04 34.55 19.22
CA LYS A 134 -26.41 34.79 19.69
C LYS A 134 -26.70 34.09 21.03
N ALA A 135 -26.20 32.87 21.23
CA ALA A 135 -26.34 32.17 22.49
C ALA A 135 -25.60 32.89 23.63
N GLN A 136 -24.40 33.41 23.36
CA GLN A 136 -23.63 34.19 24.33
C GLN A 136 -24.34 35.51 24.68
N GLU A 137 -24.80 36.27 23.68
CA GLU A 137 -25.55 37.51 23.88
C GLU A 137 -26.81 37.29 24.71
N ALA A 138 -27.57 36.23 24.44
CA ALA A 138 -28.77 35.88 25.20
C ALA A 138 -28.44 35.45 26.63
N ALA A 139 -27.35 34.71 26.85
CA ALA A 139 -26.89 34.32 28.18
C ALA A 139 -26.45 35.54 29.00
N ASP A 140 -25.74 36.49 28.39
CA ASP A 140 -25.31 37.73 29.04
C ASP A 140 -26.51 38.62 29.41
N ALA A 141 -27.50 38.71 28.53
CA ALA A 141 -28.76 39.41 28.78
C ALA A 141 -29.55 38.78 29.95
N ALA A 142 -29.69 37.45 29.96
CA ALA A 142 -30.34 36.73 31.06
C ALA A 142 -29.60 36.92 32.39
N ALA A 143 -28.26 36.87 32.38
CA ALA A 143 -27.45 37.11 33.57
C ALA A 143 -27.49 38.57 34.06
N ALA A 144 -27.65 39.54 33.15
CA ALA A 144 -27.86 40.94 33.51
C ALA A 144 -29.25 41.16 34.13
N ALA A 145 -30.30 40.61 33.53
CA ALA A 145 -31.66 40.67 34.05
C ALA A 145 -31.76 40.04 35.44
N ALA A 146 -31.18 38.85 35.64
CA ALA A 146 -31.17 38.17 36.92
C ALA A 146 -30.45 38.95 38.03
N ARG A 147 -29.41 39.73 37.67
CA ARG A 147 -28.70 40.61 38.62
C ARG A 147 -29.48 41.87 38.96
N ALA A 148 -30.31 42.36 38.04
CA ALA A 148 -31.08 43.59 38.21
C ALA A 148 -32.44 43.35 38.90
N ALA A 149 -32.98 42.13 38.84
CA ALA A 149 -34.28 41.81 39.41
C ALA A 149 -34.30 41.88 40.94
N ALA A 150 -35.23 42.66 41.49
CA ALA A 150 -35.49 42.68 42.93
C ALA A 150 -36.23 41.39 43.34
N PRO A 151 -35.87 40.74 44.46
CA PRO A 151 -36.51 39.50 44.88
C PRO A 151 -38.02 39.67 45.13
N GLU A 152 -38.48 40.83 45.55
CA GLU A 152 -39.88 41.08 45.90
C GLU A 152 -40.76 41.53 44.72
N ASP A 153 -40.17 41.75 43.54
CA ASP A 153 -40.88 42.18 42.34
C ASP A 153 -41.22 40.97 41.45
N MET A 154 -42.52 40.71 41.29
CA MET A 154 -43.02 39.59 40.48
C MET A 154 -42.83 39.82 38.98
N GLU A 155 -42.98 41.06 38.50
CA GLU A 155 -42.83 41.39 37.07
C GLU A 155 -41.37 41.24 36.64
N ALA A 156 -40.44 41.69 37.49
CA ALA A 156 -39.00 41.50 37.27
C ALA A 156 -38.59 40.02 37.24
N ARG A 157 -39.27 39.14 38.01
CA ARG A 157 -39.01 37.70 37.98
C ARG A 157 -39.53 37.04 36.69
N GLU A 158 -40.71 37.44 36.21
CA GLU A 158 -41.27 36.95 34.95
C GLU A 158 -40.37 37.33 33.76
N ASP A 159 -39.82 38.55 33.75
CA ASP A 159 -38.86 38.99 32.75
C ASP A 159 -37.56 38.17 32.77
N VAL A 160 -37.04 37.85 33.95
CA VAL A 160 -35.86 36.97 34.08
C VAL A 160 -36.13 35.58 33.52
N GLU A 161 -37.26 34.97 33.85
CA GLU A 161 -37.65 33.65 33.34
C GLU A 161 -37.79 33.65 31.80
N LEU A 162 -38.35 34.72 31.22
CA LEU A 162 -38.40 34.90 29.76
C LEU A 162 -37.01 34.98 29.14
N GLN A 163 -36.09 35.75 29.74
CA GLN A 163 -34.71 35.87 29.24
C GLN A 163 -33.92 34.56 29.40
N VAL A 164 -34.10 33.84 30.51
CA VAL A 164 -33.49 32.52 30.73
C VAL A 164 -34.02 31.51 29.70
N SER A 165 -35.31 31.51 29.42
CA SER A 165 -35.92 30.66 28.39
C SER A 165 -35.38 30.97 26.98
N ALA A 166 -35.22 32.27 26.66
CA ALA A 166 -34.62 32.71 25.41
C ALA A 166 -33.14 32.28 25.28
N ALA A 167 -32.36 32.42 26.36
CA ALA A 167 -30.97 31.96 26.42
C ALA A 167 -30.86 30.44 26.22
N GLN A 168 -31.73 29.66 26.86
CA GLN A 168 -31.78 28.20 26.67
C GLN A 168 -32.15 27.82 25.23
N ALA A 169 -33.08 28.54 24.60
CA ALA A 169 -33.42 28.31 23.19
C ALA A 169 -32.24 28.60 22.25
N ALA A 170 -31.58 29.75 22.44
CA ALA A 170 -30.40 30.13 21.67
C ALA A 170 -29.24 29.13 21.87
N GLN A 171 -29.05 28.63 23.10
CA GLN A 171 -28.05 27.59 23.39
C GLN A 171 -28.35 26.27 22.66
N ARG A 172 -29.62 25.85 22.60
CA ARG A 172 -30.02 24.66 21.82
C ARG A 172 -29.75 24.85 20.32
N ASP A 173 -29.94 26.06 19.80
CA ASP A 173 -29.64 26.39 18.40
C ASP A 173 -28.14 26.35 18.11
N ALA A 174 -27.33 26.93 18.99
CA ALA A 174 -25.87 26.87 18.90
C ALA A 174 -25.36 25.42 18.89
N VAL A 175 -25.88 24.56 19.79
CA VAL A 175 -25.54 23.13 19.83
C VAL A 175 -25.95 22.42 18.54
N ARG A 176 -27.13 22.71 17.99
CA ARG A 176 -27.57 22.12 16.71
C ARG A 176 -26.66 22.55 15.56
N ALA A 177 -26.31 23.83 15.48
CA ALA A 177 -25.43 24.36 14.45
C ALA A 177 -24.00 23.79 14.54
N ALA A 178 -23.44 23.68 15.75
CA ALA A 178 -22.12 23.06 15.98
C ALA A 178 -22.08 21.59 15.56
N ASN A 179 -23.14 20.83 15.84
CA ASN A 179 -23.27 19.45 15.38
C ASN A 179 -23.36 19.34 13.85
N ALA A 180 -24.07 20.27 13.20
CA ALA A 180 -24.16 20.32 11.73
C ALA A 180 -22.83 20.71 11.08
N ALA A 181 -22.04 21.57 11.71
CA ALA A 181 -20.71 21.96 11.25
C ALA A 181 -19.68 20.83 11.38
N SER A 182 -19.77 20.02 12.44
CA SER A 182 -18.83 18.91 12.68
C SER A 182 -19.17 17.63 11.91
N ARG A 183 -20.43 17.41 11.52
CA ARG A 183 -20.86 16.19 10.81
C ARG A 183 -21.20 16.50 9.35
N GLY A 184 -20.52 15.82 8.42
CA GLY A 184 -21.01 15.66 7.04
C GLY A 184 -20.49 16.63 5.98
N SER A 185 -19.23 17.09 6.05
CA SER A 185 -18.63 17.82 4.91
C SER A 185 -18.30 16.90 3.73
N GLY A 186 -18.20 15.58 3.95
CA GLY A 186 -17.79 14.62 2.91
C GLY A 186 -16.33 14.80 2.45
N LEU A 187 -15.60 15.72 3.10
CA LEU A 187 -14.18 15.95 2.97
C LEU A 187 -13.45 15.10 4.01
N ARG A 188 -12.23 14.67 3.67
CA ARG A 188 -11.35 13.93 4.58
C ARG A 188 -10.14 14.78 4.91
N THR A 189 -9.86 14.92 6.20
CA THR A 189 -8.67 15.63 6.69
C THR A 189 -7.42 14.77 6.51
N TYR A 190 -6.40 15.34 5.88
CA TYR A 190 -5.07 14.75 5.77
C TYR A 190 -4.06 15.67 6.44
N TRP A 191 -3.23 15.10 7.32
CA TRP A 191 -2.12 15.79 7.95
C TRP A 191 -0.87 15.51 7.15
N ILE A 192 -0.48 16.45 6.30
CA ILE A 192 0.69 16.32 5.43
C ILE A 192 1.86 17.04 6.12
N PRO A 193 2.83 16.32 6.69
CA PRO A 193 3.99 16.96 7.31
C PRO A 193 4.86 17.59 6.23
N THR A 194 5.26 18.83 6.45
CA THR A 194 6.29 19.52 5.65
C THR A 194 7.48 19.80 6.55
N LEU A 195 8.69 19.51 6.04
CA LEU A 195 9.93 19.71 6.79
C LEU A 195 10.41 21.15 6.56
N ASP A 196 10.17 22.03 7.54
CA ASP A 196 10.58 23.43 7.48
C ASP A 196 11.98 23.63 8.10
N ASP A 197 12.16 23.23 9.36
CA ASP A 197 13.46 23.19 10.04
C ASP A 197 13.93 21.74 10.26
N PRO A 198 14.84 21.22 9.40
CA PRO A 198 15.36 19.87 9.52
C PRO A 198 16.10 19.62 10.84
N MET A 199 16.76 20.63 11.41
CA MET A 199 17.56 20.46 12.62
C MET A 199 16.66 20.38 13.86
N ALA A 200 15.61 21.20 13.93
CA ALA A 200 14.60 21.07 14.98
C ALA A 200 13.88 19.72 14.90
N ALA A 201 13.53 19.26 13.69
CA ALA A 201 12.92 17.95 13.50
C ALA A 201 13.86 16.81 13.94
N LEU A 202 15.15 16.86 13.59
CA LEU A 202 16.13 15.88 14.02
C LEU A 202 16.27 15.85 15.54
N LYS A 203 16.36 17.02 16.20
CA LYS A 203 16.40 17.12 17.67
C LYS A 203 15.15 16.52 18.30
N HIS A 204 13.97 16.77 17.72
CA HIS A 204 12.72 16.18 18.20
C HIS A 204 12.76 14.66 18.11
N PHE A 205 13.10 14.08 16.97
CA PHE A 205 13.15 12.62 16.80
C PHE A 205 14.27 11.96 17.60
N MET A 206 15.39 12.66 17.82
CA MET A 206 16.43 12.19 18.73
C MET A 206 15.92 12.07 20.17
N ALA A 207 15.02 12.95 20.61
CA ALA A 207 14.43 12.90 21.94
C ALA A 207 13.25 11.91 22.03
N THR A 208 12.40 11.81 21.00
CA THR A 208 11.16 11.02 21.05
C THR A 208 11.32 9.61 20.52
N ARG A 209 12.23 9.38 19.56
CA ARG A 209 12.43 8.09 18.87
C ARG A 209 13.91 7.82 18.53
N PRO A 210 14.79 7.70 19.54
CA PRO A 210 16.23 7.53 19.32
C PRO A 210 16.60 6.23 18.61
N ASP A 211 15.89 5.12 18.84
CA ASP A 211 16.25 3.82 18.27
C ASP A 211 15.90 3.69 16.78
N ASP A 212 14.79 4.31 16.36
CA ASP A 212 14.44 4.45 14.94
C ASP A 212 15.51 5.28 14.20
N LEU A 213 15.95 6.39 14.82
CA LEU A 213 17.00 7.24 14.26
C LEU A 213 18.33 6.49 14.14
N LYS A 214 18.74 5.72 15.15
CA LYS A 214 19.95 4.87 15.08
C LYS A 214 19.86 3.84 13.95
N SER A 215 18.71 3.19 13.81
CA SER A 215 18.48 2.19 12.77
C SER A 215 18.64 2.80 11.38
N TRP A 216 18.04 3.98 11.15
CA TRP A 216 18.20 4.73 9.91
C TRP A 216 19.66 5.13 9.65
N LEU A 217 20.39 5.61 10.67
CA LEU A 217 21.81 5.95 10.53
C LEU A 217 22.67 4.74 10.13
N LEU A 218 22.40 3.56 10.71
CA LEU A 218 23.09 2.32 10.34
C LEU A 218 22.77 1.89 8.91
N GLU A 219 21.54 2.06 8.45
CA GLU A 219 21.15 1.79 7.06
C GLU A 219 21.90 2.70 6.08
N MET A 220 21.96 4.00 6.36
CA MET A 220 22.73 4.95 5.55
C MET A 220 24.22 4.60 5.52
N ALA A 221 24.79 4.17 6.65
CA ALA A 221 26.17 3.72 6.71
C ALA A 221 26.41 2.46 5.85
N ARG A 222 25.50 1.47 5.89
CA ARG A 222 25.60 0.26 5.04
C ARG A 222 25.58 0.61 3.55
N GLN A 223 24.71 1.53 3.14
CA GLN A 223 24.65 1.99 1.75
C GLN A 223 25.96 2.64 1.30
N GLN A 224 26.56 3.50 2.14
CA GLN A 224 27.85 4.11 1.82
C GLN A 224 29.00 3.10 1.78
N ILE A 225 29.01 2.11 2.68
CA ILE A 225 30.01 1.02 2.66
C ILE A 225 29.90 0.19 1.39
N ALA A 226 28.68 -0.11 0.94
CA ALA A 226 28.44 -0.79 -0.33
C ALA A 226 28.93 0.02 -1.53
N ALA A 227 28.83 1.36 -1.46
CA ALA A 227 29.39 2.28 -2.45
C ALA A 227 30.93 2.42 -2.37
N GLY A 228 31.59 1.73 -1.43
CA GLY A 228 33.05 1.68 -1.30
C GLY A 228 33.65 2.59 -0.22
N VAL A 229 32.84 3.34 0.52
CA VAL A 229 33.32 4.20 1.62
C VAL A 229 33.67 3.34 2.84
N ARG A 230 34.93 3.38 3.30
CA ARG A 230 35.40 2.55 4.43
C ARG A 230 35.61 3.31 5.73
N THR A 231 35.41 4.63 5.72
CA THR A 231 35.53 5.49 6.89
C THR A 231 34.35 6.43 6.97
N ILE A 232 33.52 6.26 8.00
CA ILE A 232 32.33 7.08 8.25
C ILE A 232 32.43 7.59 9.70
N PRO A 233 32.38 8.91 9.95
CA PRO A 233 32.42 9.44 11.31
C PRO A 233 31.34 8.81 12.20
N GLY A 234 31.75 8.31 13.38
CA GLY A 234 30.85 7.70 14.34
C GLY A 234 30.40 6.25 14.02
N VAL A 235 30.93 5.63 12.96
CA VAL A 235 30.63 4.23 12.59
C VAL A 235 31.92 3.41 12.54
N ILE A 236 31.91 2.24 13.18
CA ILE A 236 33.02 1.29 13.17
C ILE A 236 32.75 0.26 12.06
N VAL A 237 33.72 0.07 11.15
CA VAL A 237 33.62 -0.88 10.02
C VAL A 237 34.68 -1.97 10.17
N THR A 238 34.28 -3.24 10.10
CA THR A 238 35.17 -4.42 10.20
C THR A 238 35.07 -5.29 8.94
N GLU A 239 36.20 -5.83 8.46
CA GLU A 239 36.25 -6.75 7.30
C GLU A 239 36.31 -8.21 7.77
N GLU A 240 35.44 -9.05 7.23
CA GLU A 240 35.41 -10.50 7.46
C GLU A 240 35.26 -11.22 6.10
N ARG A 241 36.01 -12.32 5.88
CA ARG A 241 35.92 -13.15 4.67
C ARG A 241 35.45 -14.56 5.02
N ARG A 242 34.53 -15.12 4.23
CA ARG A 242 33.95 -16.46 4.38
C ARG A 242 33.89 -17.18 3.02
N ALA A 243 33.83 -18.52 3.01
CA ALA A 243 33.74 -19.34 1.80
C ALA A 243 32.50 -18.99 0.96
N ALA A 244 32.62 -19.08 -0.37
CA ALA A 244 31.58 -18.72 -1.34
C ALA A 244 30.51 -19.81 -1.45
#